data_AF-E9CQ90-F1
#
_entry.id   AF-E9CQ90-F1
#
_cell.length_a   1.000
_cell.length_b   1.000
_cell.length_c   1.000
_cell.angle_alpha   90.00
_cell.angle_beta   90.00
_cell.angle_gamma   90.00
#
_symmetry.space_group_name_H-M   'P 1'
#
loop_
_entity.id
_entity.type
_entity.pdbx_description
1 polymer ?
#
loop_
_entity_poly.entity_id
_entity_poly.type
_entity_poly.pdbx_seq_one_letter_code
_entity_poly.pdbx_strand_id
1 'polypeptide(L)'
;MSKSIGASLTPALDQINQIRGAQDYMSKRDALQQSIGALNLLGQQIQSAKSQADAARMALKQPDDLKAVYNQVYDNIVTVPTHALMPAIPTTTSFIQDLVHIGDFLQAQGNQVSFNNNGVQFRTDQQATQYNAMILNLVAKQQDLLKAQQTIR
;
A
#
# COMPACT_ATOMS: atom_id res chain seq x y z
N MET A 1 0.85 -2.34 18.13
CA MET A 1 0.30 -2.42 16.75
C MET A 1 0.26 -1.06 16.06
N SER A 2 -0.38 -0.03 16.61
CA SER A 2 -0.45 1.32 16.00
C SER A 2 0.91 1.88 15.56
N LYS A 3 1.97 1.65 16.34
CA LYS A 3 3.34 2.12 16.04
C LYS A 3 3.98 1.45 14.81
N SER A 4 3.69 0.17 14.52
CA SER A 4 4.26 -0.50 13.33
C SER A 4 3.46 -0.23 12.06
N ILE A 5 2.14 -0.07 12.18
CA ILE A 5 1.24 0.34 11.09
C ILE A 5 1.67 1.72 10.57
N GLY A 6 1.82 2.69 11.48
CA GLY A 6 2.32 4.02 11.11
C GLY A 6 3.75 4.00 10.54
N ALA A 7 4.61 3.11 11.02
CA ALA A 7 6.01 3.03 10.59
C ALA A 7 6.20 2.48 9.17
N SER A 8 5.32 1.61 8.68
CA SER A 8 5.45 1.04 7.32
C SER A 8 4.53 1.71 6.29
N LEU A 9 3.32 2.14 6.68
CA LEU A 9 2.36 2.75 5.73
C LEU A 9 2.63 4.23 5.48
N THR A 10 3.01 5.02 6.50
CA THR A 10 3.28 6.46 6.32
C THR A 10 4.40 6.70 5.31
N PRO A 11 5.57 6.03 5.40
CA PRO A 11 6.64 6.25 4.42
C PRO A 11 6.22 5.89 2.99
N ALA A 12 5.43 4.83 2.82
CA ALA A 12 4.92 4.41 1.51
C ALA A 12 4.00 5.48 0.89
N LEU A 13 3.08 6.03 1.68
CA LEU A 13 2.18 7.11 1.27
C LEU A 13 2.95 8.41 0.97
N ASP A 14 3.98 8.72 1.76
CA ASP A 14 4.83 9.88 1.51
C ASP A 14 5.59 9.75 0.18
N GLN A 15 6.10 8.56 -0.15
CA GLN A 15 6.72 8.33 -1.46
C GLN A 15 5.72 8.55 -2.61
N ILE A 16 4.49 8.05 -2.46
CA ILE A 16 3.42 8.25 -3.46
C ILE A 16 3.09 9.74 -3.63
N ASN A 17 2.94 10.47 -2.52
CA ASN A 17 2.60 11.91 -2.54
C ASN A 17 3.71 12.79 -3.13
N GLN A 18 4.95 12.29 -3.19
CA GLN A 18 6.07 13.00 -3.82
C GLN A 18 6.10 12.86 -5.34
N ILE A 19 5.28 11.99 -5.93
CA ILE A 19 5.20 11.80 -7.38
C ILE A 19 4.33 12.92 -7.97
N ARG A 20 4.94 13.80 -8.76
CA ARG A 20 4.30 14.96 -9.40
C ARG A 20 4.39 14.93 -10.93
N GLY A 21 5.28 14.10 -11.46
CA GLY A 21 5.44 13.92 -12.90
C GLY A 21 6.14 12.61 -13.25
N ALA A 22 6.31 12.37 -14.54
CA ALA A 22 6.79 11.09 -15.03
C ALA A 22 8.22 10.73 -14.60
N GLN A 23 9.08 11.73 -14.42
CA GLN A 23 10.45 11.55 -13.91
C GLN A 23 10.46 11.00 -12.47
N ASP A 24 9.41 11.29 -11.69
CA ASP A 24 9.33 10.82 -10.31
C ASP A 24 9.08 9.32 -10.22
N TYR A 25 8.37 8.71 -11.20
CA TYR A 25 8.21 7.26 -11.23
C TYR A 25 9.55 6.54 -11.31
N MET A 26 10.50 7.09 -12.09
CA MET A 26 11.85 6.53 -12.20
C MET A 26 12.68 6.81 -10.95
N SER A 27 12.69 8.05 -10.46
CA SER A 27 13.55 8.44 -9.34
C SER A 27 13.09 7.84 -7.99
N LYS A 28 11.80 7.54 -7.84
CA LYS A 28 11.22 6.95 -6.62
C LYS A 28 11.12 5.43 -6.67
N ARG A 29 11.40 4.81 -7.82
CA ARG A 29 11.26 3.37 -8.07
C ARG A 29 11.81 2.51 -6.94
N ASP A 30 13.07 2.72 -6.55
CA ASP A 30 13.72 1.86 -5.55
C ASP A 30 13.12 2.07 -4.15
N ALA A 31 12.77 3.31 -3.79
CA ALA A 31 12.09 3.61 -2.53
C ALA A 31 10.68 2.98 -2.48
N LEU A 32 9.97 2.96 -3.62
CA LEU A 32 8.69 2.29 -3.77
C LEU A 32 8.82 0.76 -3.63
N GLN A 33 9.87 0.16 -4.22
CA GLN A 33 10.15 -1.28 -4.03
C GLN A 33 10.46 -1.62 -2.58
N GLN A 34 11.24 -0.79 -1.88
CA GLN A 34 11.49 -0.96 -0.45
C GLN A 34 10.19 -0.85 0.36
N SER A 35 9.29 0.07 -0.02
CA SER A 35 7.98 0.23 0.61
C SER A 35 7.12 -1.04 0.46
N ILE A 36 7.14 -1.70 -0.71
CA ILE A 36 6.48 -3.00 -0.90
C ILE A 36 7.02 -4.05 0.08
N GLY A 37 8.34 -4.14 0.24
CA GLY A 37 8.96 -5.05 1.19
C GLY A 37 8.49 -4.78 2.64
N ALA A 38 8.48 -3.52 3.05
CA ALA A 38 8.01 -3.12 4.37
C ALA A 38 6.51 -3.41 4.60
N LEU A 39 5.67 -3.23 3.59
CA LEU A 39 4.23 -3.54 3.64
C LEU A 39 3.97 -5.05 3.75
N ASN A 40 4.73 -5.87 3.03
CA ASN A 40 4.64 -7.33 3.13
C ASN A 40 5.05 -7.83 4.53
N LEU A 41 6.09 -7.21 5.13
CA LEU A 41 6.47 -7.50 6.51
C LEU A 41 5.39 -7.05 7.50
N LEU A 42 4.78 -5.88 7.29
CA LEU A 42 3.66 -5.40 8.11
C LEU A 42 2.49 -6.40 8.08
N GLY A 43 2.10 -6.90 6.90
CA GLY A 43 1.03 -7.89 6.77
C GLY A 43 1.30 -9.15 7.59
N GLN A 44 2.54 -9.66 7.53
CA GLN A 44 2.97 -10.81 8.34
C GLN A 44 2.93 -10.53 9.84
N GLN A 45 3.39 -9.35 10.26
CA GLN A 45 3.36 -8.94 11.67
C GLN A 45 1.93 -8.83 12.20
N ILE A 46 1.01 -8.24 11.43
CA ILE A 46 -0.41 -8.15 11.80
C ILE A 46 -1.00 -9.56 11.94
N GLN A 47 -0.75 -10.45 10.98
CA GLN A 47 -1.27 -11.81 11.03
C GLN A 47 -0.75 -12.60 12.25
N SER A 48 0.56 -12.50 12.53
CA SER A 48 1.17 -13.16 13.68
C SER A 48 0.61 -12.63 14.99
N ALA A 49 0.50 -11.29 15.12
CA ALA A 49 0.00 -10.67 16.33
C ALA A 49 -1.51 -10.95 16.53
N LYS A 50 -2.30 -11.04 15.46
CA LYS A 50 -3.70 -11.50 15.53
C LYS A 50 -3.78 -12.93 16.04
N SER A 51 -2.97 -13.85 15.51
CA SER A 51 -2.96 -15.25 15.94
C SER A 51 -2.58 -15.40 17.41
N GLN A 52 -1.57 -14.65 17.89
CA GLN A 52 -1.19 -14.63 19.30
C GLN A 52 -2.32 -14.10 20.19
N ALA A 53 -2.99 -13.03 19.75
CA ALA A 53 -4.13 -12.45 20.46
C ALA A 53 -5.32 -13.43 20.52
N ASP A 54 -5.60 -14.14 19.42
CA ASP A 54 -6.68 -15.15 19.36
C ASP A 54 -6.37 -16.32 20.30
N ALA A 55 -5.12 -16.80 20.33
CA ALA A 55 -4.68 -17.86 21.23
C ALA A 55 -4.77 -17.43 22.71
N ALA A 56 -4.34 -16.21 23.04
CA ALA A 56 -4.46 -15.66 24.39
C ALA A 56 -5.93 -15.53 24.83
N ARG A 57 -6.81 -15.09 23.91
CA ARG A 57 -8.27 -15.04 24.13
C ARG A 57 -8.85 -16.42 24.44
N MET A 58 -8.45 -17.45 23.71
CA MET A 58 -8.92 -18.83 23.94
C MET A 58 -8.40 -19.44 25.24
N ALA A 59 -7.17 -19.12 25.63
CA ALA A 59 -6.55 -19.62 26.86
C ALA A 59 -7.13 -18.97 28.13
N LEU A 60 -7.79 -17.82 28.00
CA LEU A 60 -8.30 -17.05 29.13
C LEU A 60 -9.61 -17.66 29.67
N LYS A 61 -9.53 -18.29 30.84
CA LYS A 61 -10.72 -18.76 31.58
C LYS A 61 -11.33 -17.58 32.33
N GLN A 62 -12.54 -17.17 31.95
CA GLN A 62 -13.29 -16.11 32.62
C GLN A 62 -14.71 -16.56 32.96
N PRO A 63 -15.28 -16.05 34.07
CA PRO A 63 -16.72 -16.03 34.30
C PRO A 63 -17.47 -15.43 33.10
N ASP A 64 -18.69 -15.93 32.81
CA ASP A 64 -19.43 -15.59 31.58
C ASP A 64 -19.71 -14.09 31.41
N ASP A 65 -19.89 -13.38 32.52
CA ASP A 65 -20.09 -11.94 32.62
C ASP A 65 -18.83 -11.13 32.23
N LEU A 66 -17.64 -11.54 32.68
CA LEU A 66 -16.38 -10.90 32.30
C LEU A 66 -15.97 -11.23 30.87
N LYS A 67 -16.30 -12.45 30.41
CA LYS A 67 -16.03 -12.92 29.06
C LYS A 67 -16.69 -12.04 28.00
N ALA A 68 -17.90 -11.57 28.24
CA ALA A 68 -18.61 -10.68 27.32
C ALA A 68 -17.90 -9.31 27.18
N VAL A 69 -17.53 -8.67 28.29
CA VAL A 69 -16.82 -7.38 28.28
C VAL A 69 -15.44 -7.53 27.64
N TYR A 70 -14.70 -8.59 27.98
CA TYR A 70 -13.40 -8.86 27.39
C TYR A 70 -13.48 -9.10 25.88
N ASN A 71 -14.47 -9.88 25.42
CA ASN A 71 -14.70 -10.10 23.99
C ASN A 71 -14.98 -8.80 23.25
N GLN A 72 -15.80 -7.90 23.83
CA GLN A 72 -16.10 -6.61 23.22
C GLN A 72 -14.87 -5.72 23.11
N VAL A 73 -14.03 -5.68 24.15
CA VAL A 73 -12.75 -4.95 24.11
C VAL A 73 -11.81 -5.56 23.08
N TYR A 74 -11.69 -6.89 23.04
CA TYR A 74 -10.89 -7.62 22.06
C TYR A 74 -11.30 -7.30 20.63
N ASP A 75 -12.61 -7.33 20.35
CA ASP A 75 -13.11 -7.07 19.01
C ASP A 75 -12.83 -5.62 18.58
N ASN A 76 -12.93 -4.66 19.49
CA ASN A 76 -12.63 -3.26 19.22
C ASN A 76 -11.14 -2.96 19.00
N ILE A 77 -10.23 -3.66 19.69
CA ILE A 77 -8.79 -3.37 19.63
C ILE A 77 -7.99 -4.28 18.70
N VAL A 78 -8.49 -5.49 18.41
CA VAL A 78 -7.81 -6.49 17.58
C VAL A 78 -8.60 -6.79 16.32
N THR A 79 -9.84 -7.26 16.45
CA THR A 79 -10.61 -7.82 15.31
C THR A 79 -10.96 -6.73 14.29
N VAL A 80 -11.60 -5.64 14.72
CA VAL A 80 -12.06 -4.55 13.85
C VAL A 80 -10.88 -3.86 13.14
N PRO A 81 -9.80 -3.44 13.83
CA PRO A 81 -8.65 -2.83 13.17
C PRO A 81 -7.96 -3.77 12.18
N THR A 82 -7.85 -5.06 12.51
CA THR A 82 -7.20 -6.04 11.63
C THR A 82 -8.00 -6.26 10.34
N HIS A 83 -9.33 -6.39 10.43
CA HIS A 83 -10.19 -6.50 9.24
C HIS A 83 -10.13 -5.27 8.34
N ALA A 84 -9.91 -4.09 8.91
CA ALA A 84 -9.83 -2.86 8.15
C ALA A 84 -8.45 -2.71 7.46
N LEU A 85 -7.37 -3.07 8.15
CA LEU A 85 -6.00 -2.90 7.66
C LEU A 85 -5.52 -4.02 6.73
N MET A 86 -5.99 -5.26 6.92
CA MET A 86 -5.57 -6.39 6.10
C MET A 86 -5.85 -6.20 4.60
N PRO A 87 -7.00 -5.64 4.17
CA PRO A 87 -7.25 -5.31 2.77
C PRO A 87 -6.46 -4.09 2.28
N ALA A 88 -6.17 -3.13 3.16
CA ALA A 88 -5.45 -1.90 2.80
C ALA A 88 -4.00 -2.18 2.34
N ILE A 89 -3.36 -3.20 2.90
CA ILE A 89 -1.99 -3.61 2.54
C ILE A 89 -1.89 -4.06 1.07
N PRO A 90 -2.60 -5.11 0.59
CA PRO A 90 -2.52 -5.52 -0.81
C PRO A 90 -3.00 -4.45 -1.78
N THR A 91 -4.00 -3.62 -1.41
CA THR A 91 -4.40 -2.46 -2.21
C THR A 91 -3.25 -1.46 -2.40
N THR A 92 -2.59 -1.08 -1.30
CA THR A 92 -1.47 -0.14 -1.34
C THR A 92 -0.26 -0.74 -2.08
N THR A 93 0.06 -2.00 -1.80
CA THR A 93 1.13 -2.73 -2.49
C THR A 93 0.89 -2.81 -3.99
N SER A 94 -0.34 -3.14 -4.44
CA SER A 94 -0.66 -3.20 -5.87
C SER A 94 -0.53 -1.83 -6.54
N PHE A 95 -0.97 -0.77 -5.88
CA PHE A 95 -0.81 0.59 -6.41
C PHE A 95 0.68 0.96 -6.57
N ILE A 96 1.51 0.64 -5.58
CA ILE A 96 2.96 0.88 -5.64
C ILE A 96 3.61 0.03 -6.73
N GLN A 97 3.17 -1.21 -6.96
CA GLN A 97 3.65 -2.04 -8.06
C GLN A 97 3.38 -1.39 -9.41
N ASP A 98 2.20 -0.79 -9.63
CA ASP A 98 1.90 -0.09 -10.88
C ASP A 98 2.82 1.13 -11.07
N LEU A 99 3.10 1.88 -10.00
CA LEU A 99 4.06 3.00 -10.04
C LEU A 99 5.47 2.52 -10.44
N VAL A 100 5.93 1.41 -9.86
CA VAL A 100 7.22 0.80 -10.20
C VAL A 100 7.22 0.34 -11.64
N HIS A 101 6.15 -0.31 -12.12
CA HIS A 101 6.04 -0.76 -13.51
C HIS A 101 6.08 0.41 -14.51
N ILE A 102 5.45 1.54 -14.19
CA ILE A 102 5.55 2.76 -15.00
C ILE A 102 6.99 3.28 -15.01
N GLY A 103 7.65 3.29 -13.85
CA GLY A 103 9.06 3.66 -13.73
C GLY A 103 9.98 2.77 -14.56
N ASP A 104 9.79 1.45 -14.49
CA ASP A 104 10.51 0.45 -15.30
C ASP A 104 10.30 0.67 -16.80
N PHE A 105 9.05 0.91 -17.20
CA PHE A 105 8.72 1.16 -18.60
C PHE A 105 9.42 2.41 -19.14
N LEU A 106 9.40 3.52 -18.38
CA LEU A 106 10.07 4.77 -18.74
C LEU A 106 11.59 4.60 -18.79
N GLN A 107 12.16 3.90 -17.81
CA GLN A 107 13.59 3.60 -17.77
C GLN A 107 14.03 2.77 -18.98
N ALA A 108 13.24 1.77 -19.38
CA ALA A 108 13.51 0.94 -20.55
C ALA A 108 13.49 1.71 -21.88
N GLN A 109 12.80 2.86 -21.96
CA GLN A 109 12.82 3.70 -23.16
C GLN A 109 14.15 4.44 -23.34
N GLY A 110 14.90 4.69 -22.26
CA GLY A 110 16.18 5.41 -22.31
C GLY A 110 16.08 6.73 -23.06
N ASN A 111 16.88 6.90 -24.12
CA ASN A 111 16.89 8.13 -24.92
C ASN A 111 15.71 8.24 -25.91
N GLN A 112 14.79 7.28 -25.94
CA GLN A 112 13.59 7.30 -26.79
C GLN A 112 12.39 8.01 -26.14
N VAL A 113 12.57 8.48 -24.90
CA VAL A 113 11.58 9.26 -24.16
C VAL A 113 12.13 10.64 -23.83
N SER A 114 11.31 11.67 -24.06
CA SER A 114 11.58 13.05 -23.66
C SER A 114 10.55 13.49 -22.63
N PHE A 115 10.98 14.33 -21.70
CA PHE A 115 10.13 14.85 -20.63
C PHE A 115 9.98 16.36 -20.81
N ASN A 116 8.77 16.82 -21.10
CA ASN A 116 8.48 18.19 -21.48
C ASN A 116 7.20 18.68 -20.78
N ASN A 117 7.31 19.76 -20.00
CA ASN A 117 6.20 20.40 -19.25
C ASN A 117 5.29 19.40 -18.51
N ASN A 118 5.87 18.54 -17.65
CA ASN A 118 5.18 17.46 -16.93
C ASN A 118 4.57 16.35 -17.82
N GLY A 119 4.69 16.45 -19.14
CA GLY A 119 4.32 15.43 -20.11
C GLY A 119 5.47 14.51 -20.48
N VAL A 120 5.12 13.42 -21.17
CA VAL A 120 6.05 12.42 -21.70
C VAL A 120 5.84 12.31 -23.20
N GLN A 121 6.91 12.47 -23.96
CA GLN A 121 6.90 12.28 -25.41
C GLN A 121 7.72 11.05 -25.76
N PHE A 122 7.07 10.12 -26.47
CA PHE A 122 7.69 8.89 -26.95
C PHE A 122 8.00 8.98 -28.45
N ARG A 123 8.96 8.19 -28.91
CA ARG A 123 9.33 8.11 -30.32
C ARG A 123 8.25 7.43 -31.18
N THR A 124 7.49 6.50 -30.61
CA THR A 124 6.46 5.75 -31.33
C THR A 124 5.09 5.83 -30.64
N ASP A 125 4.03 5.73 -31.44
CA ASP A 125 2.65 5.70 -30.95
C ASP A 125 2.36 4.47 -30.08
N GLN A 126 3.04 3.35 -30.36
CA GLN A 126 2.92 2.14 -29.56
C GLN A 126 3.41 2.36 -28.12
N GLN A 127 4.56 3.03 -27.95
CA GLN A 127 5.09 3.38 -26.62
C GLN A 127 4.14 4.31 -25.87
N ALA A 128 3.61 5.34 -26.54
CA ALA A 128 2.65 6.26 -25.95
C ALA A 128 1.36 5.56 -25.54
N THR A 129 0.83 4.65 -26.38
CA THR A 129 -0.37 3.87 -26.08
C THR A 129 -0.17 2.97 -24.85
N GLN A 130 0.99 2.30 -24.77
CA GLN A 130 1.32 1.45 -23.62
C GLN A 130 1.45 2.26 -22.33
N TYR A 131 2.15 3.40 -22.36
CA TYR A 131 2.24 4.31 -21.22
C TYR A 131 0.87 4.80 -20.77
N ASN A 132 0.04 5.26 -21.70
CA ASN A 132 -1.30 5.76 -21.41
C ASN A 132 -2.18 4.68 -20.78
N ALA A 133 -2.08 3.42 -21.23
CA ALA A 133 -2.80 2.30 -20.63
C ALA A 133 -2.35 2.04 -19.18
N MET A 134 -1.06 2.12 -18.89
CA MET A 134 -0.54 2.00 -17.52
C MET A 134 -1.05 3.13 -16.62
N ILE A 135 -1.03 4.37 -17.11
CA ILE A 135 -1.55 5.54 -16.37
C ILE A 135 -3.05 5.40 -16.12
N LEU A 136 -3.84 4.94 -17.10
CA LEU A 136 -5.27 4.70 -16.90
C LEU A 136 -5.53 3.64 -15.83
N ASN A 137 -4.76 2.55 -15.80
CA ASN A 137 -4.85 1.52 -14.76
C ASN A 137 -4.52 2.10 -13.37
N LEU A 138 -3.46 2.89 -13.28
CA LEU A 138 -3.04 3.55 -12.04
C LEU A 138 -4.14 4.49 -11.51
N VAL A 139 -4.71 5.33 -12.38
CA VAL A 139 -5.80 6.26 -12.03
C VAL A 139 -7.04 5.50 -11.55
N ALA A 140 -7.38 4.39 -12.21
CA ALA A 140 -8.52 3.55 -11.78
C ALA A 140 -8.35 3.01 -10.35
N LYS A 141 -7.12 2.71 -9.92
CA LYS A 141 -6.80 2.22 -8.57
C LYS A 141 -6.61 3.33 -7.53
N GLN A 142 -6.50 4.59 -7.95
CA GLN A 142 -6.28 5.72 -7.03
C GLN A 142 -7.41 5.85 -6.00
N GLN A 143 -8.66 5.60 -6.40
CA GLN A 143 -9.78 5.68 -5.46
C GLN A 143 -9.68 4.63 -4.35
N ASP A 144 -9.24 3.41 -4.67
CA ASP A 144 -9.10 2.34 -3.69
C ASP A 144 -7.91 2.61 -2.76
N LEU A 145 -6.84 3.22 -3.26
CA LEU A 145 -5.77 3.73 -2.40
C LEU A 145 -6.30 4.78 -1.42
N LEU A 146 -7.13 5.74 -1.86
CA LEU A 146 -7.69 6.76 -0.97
C LEU A 146 -8.57 6.16 0.12
N LYS A 147 -9.38 5.15 -0.21
CA LYS A 147 -10.17 4.40 0.79
C LYS A 147 -9.25 3.68 1.79
N ALA A 148 -8.20 3.02 1.29
CA ALA A 148 -7.20 2.37 2.14
C ALA A 148 -6.52 3.37 3.10
N GLN A 149 -6.22 4.59 2.64
CA GLN A 149 -5.66 5.66 3.47
C GLN A 149 -6.62 6.12 4.58
N GLN A 150 -7.92 6.23 4.30
CA GLN A 150 -8.92 6.61 5.29
C GLN A 150 -9.02 5.59 6.42
N THR A 151 -8.85 4.31 6.11
CA THR A 151 -8.87 3.23 7.11
C THR A 151 -7.69 3.28 8.09
N ILE A 152 -6.60 3.97 7.73
CA ILE A 152 -5.38 4.06 8.52
C ILE A 152 -5.37 5.29 9.43
N ARG A 153 -6.17 6.33 9.10
CA ARG A 153 -6.27 7.59 9.85
C ARG A 153 -7.22 7.46 11.03
#